data_AF-A0A7W0RSJ8-F1
#
_entry.id   AF-A0A7W0RSJ8-F1
#
_cell.length_a   1.000
_cell.length_b   1.000
_cell.length_c   1.000
_cell.angle_alpha   90.00
_cell.angle_beta   90.00
_cell.angle_gamma   90.00
#
_symmetry.space_group_name_H-M   'P 1'
#
loop_
_entity.id
_entity.type
_entity.pdbx_description
1 polymer ?
#
loop_
_entity_poly.entity_id
_entity_poly.type
_entity_poly.pdbx_seq_one_letter_code
_entity_poly.pdbx_strand_id
1 'polypeptide(L)'
;SREPEQSGLDAWLTVLNNCSDVNNNPTCDRIHVSSSFFRSDEFQLKGYFVYLFYRVAFNRRPNYDEIIPDLRGVTGQTGDEVARKRAAFARQFTLRPEFRTTYDDSLLDAAFVTLLLGRYNAAAITTPDPSNPDGTQFVTLTREELISRLSAGTLTRAQVLRAVVQSREVDTVEFRGAFVATQYYGYLRRAPEEAGYQGWLNYLNANPNDFRTMVNGFMNSEEYRLRFGRP
;
A
#
# COMPACT_ATOMS: atom_id res chain seq x y z
N SER A 1 -6.44 -21.03 -2.39
CA SER A 1 -7.25 -19.87 -2.79
C SER A 1 -7.93 -19.34 -1.55
N ARG A 2 -8.10 -18.02 -1.38
CA ARG A 2 -9.05 -17.49 -0.39
C ARG A 2 -10.31 -17.17 -1.19
N GLU A 3 -11.44 -17.74 -0.79
CA GLU A 3 -12.73 -17.39 -1.40
C GLU A 3 -13.08 -15.94 -1.07
N PRO A 4 -13.64 -15.19 -2.03
CA PRO A 4 -14.08 -13.82 -1.78
C PRO A 4 -15.16 -13.82 -0.70
N GLU A 5 -15.28 -12.70 0.01
CA GLU A 5 -16.46 -12.49 0.85
C GLU A 5 -17.70 -12.40 -0.07
N GLN A 6 -18.75 -13.16 0.26
CA GLN A 6 -19.91 -13.31 -0.61
C GLN A 6 -20.59 -11.97 -0.91
N SER A 7 -20.73 -11.11 0.11
CA SER A 7 -21.31 -9.77 0.00
C SER A 7 -20.58 -8.90 -1.05
N GLY A 8 -19.25 -8.89 -1.01
CA GLY A 8 -18.41 -8.17 -1.95
C GLY A 8 -18.48 -8.76 -3.36
N LEU A 9 -18.44 -10.09 -3.48
CA LEU A 9 -18.59 -10.77 -4.77
C LEU A 9 -19.93 -10.41 -5.42
N ASP A 10 -21.03 -10.51 -4.67
CA ASP A 10 -22.38 -10.22 -5.15
C ASP A 10 -22.51 -8.77 -5.60
N ALA A 11 -21.88 -7.82 -4.90
CA ALA A 11 -21.86 -6.42 -5.29
C ALA A 11 -21.18 -6.22 -6.66
N TRP A 12 -20.01 -6.82 -6.89
CA TRP A 12 -19.31 -6.73 -8.18
C TRP A 12 -20.09 -7.42 -9.31
N LEU A 13 -20.65 -8.60 -9.05
CA LEU A 13 -21.48 -9.32 -10.01
C LEU A 13 -22.75 -8.54 -10.37
N THR A 14 -23.35 -7.84 -9.41
CA THR A 14 -24.53 -6.99 -9.66
C THR A 14 -24.23 -5.88 -10.67
N VAL A 15 -23.03 -5.28 -10.65
CA VAL A 15 -22.64 -4.27 -11.64
C VAL A 15 -22.54 -4.90 -13.03
N LEU A 16 -21.87 -6.05 -13.14
CA LEU A 16 -21.66 -6.74 -14.43
C LEU A 16 -22.97 -7.27 -15.03
N ASN A 17 -23.81 -7.90 -14.21
CA ASN A 17 -25.09 -8.50 -14.65
C ASN A 17 -26.08 -7.43 -15.14
N ASN A 18 -25.97 -6.20 -14.65
CA ASN A 18 -26.81 -5.08 -15.07
C ASN A 18 -26.13 -4.17 -16.10
N CYS A 19 -24.97 -4.57 -16.63
CA CYS A 19 -24.26 -3.79 -17.61
C CYS A 19 -24.78 -4.08 -19.03
N SER A 20 -25.13 -3.03 -19.77
CA SER A 20 -25.63 -3.17 -21.15
C SER A 20 -24.61 -3.76 -22.12
N ASP A 21 -23.32 -3.53 -21.86
CA ASP A 21 -22.19 -4.13 -22.58
C ASP A 21 -21.00 -4.26 -21.63
N VAL A 22 -20.78 -5.47 -21.13
CA VAL A 22 -19.70 -5.79 -20.17
C VAL A 22 -18.28 -5.62 -20.73
N ASN A 23 -18.14 -5.40 -22.04
CA ASN A 23 -16.86 -5.23 -22.71
C ASN A 23 -16.56 -3.79 -23.12
N ASN A 24 -17.58 -2.96 -23.39
CA ASN A 24 -17.38 -1.63 -23.95
C ASN A 24 -18.07 -0.49 -23.20
N ASN A 25 -18.93 -0.75 -22.21
CA ASN A 25 -19.59 0.32 -21.48
C ASN A 25 -18.73 0.82 -20.29
N PRO A 26 -18.10 2.00 -20.38
CA PRO A 26 -17.11 2.44 -19.38
C PRO A 26 -17.69 2.71 -17.98
N THR A 27 -19.01 2.73 -17.82
CA THR A 27 -19.68 2.95 -16.53
C THR A 27 -19.91 1.66 -15.74
N CYS A 28 -19.84 0.49 -16.38
CA CYS A 28 -20.17 -0.79 -15.74
C CYS A 28 -19.38 -2.01 -16.26
N ASP A 29 -18.52 -1.84 -17.26
CA ASP A 29 -17.76 -2.93 -17.86
C ASP A 29 -16.72 -3.54 -16.91
N ARG A 30 -16.08 -4.64 -17.37
CA ARG A 30 -15.05 -5.33 -16.59
C ARG A 30 -13.89 -4.43 -16.17
N ILE A 31 -13.54 -3.42 -16.97
CA ILE A 31 -12.45 -2.48 -16.66
C ILE A 31 -12.92 -1.53 -15.55
N HIS A 32 -14.18 -1.09 -15.58
CA HIS A 32 -14.78 -0.29 -14.52
C HIS A 32 -14.77 -1.06 -13.19
N VAL A 33 -15.31 -2.28 -13.17
CA VAL A 33 -15.39 -3.12 -11.96
C VAL A 33 -14.00 -3.39 -11.39
N SER A 34 -13.06 -3.75 -12.26
CA SER A 34 -11.65 -3.93 -11.91
C SER A 34 -11.03 -2.65 -11.31
N SER A 35 -11.12 -1.52 -12.01
CA SER A 35 -10.57 -0.25 -11.54
C SER A 35 -11.19 0.17 -10.21
N SER A 36 -12.49 -0.06 -10.02
CA SER A 36 -13.20 0.21 -8.77
C SER A 36 -12.75 -0.72 -7.65
N PHE A 37 -12.49 -2.01 -7.91
CA PHE A 37 -11.94 -2.93 -6.92
C PHE A 37 -10.57 -2.48 -6.42
N PHE A 38 -9.63 -2.18 -7.33
CA PHE A 38 -8.28 -1.74 -6.96
C PHE A 38 -8.26 -0.35 -6.28
N ARG A 39 -9.32 0.43 -6.45
CA ARG A 39 -9.51 1.72 -5.76
C ARG A 39 -10.38 1.65 -4.52
N SER A 40 -10.94 0.49 -4.20
CA SER A 40 -11.75 0.33 -2.99
C SER A 40 -10.90 0.55 -1.74
N ASP A 41 -11.51 1.15 -0.72
CA ASP A 41 -10.86 1.42 0.56
C ASP A 41 -10.23 0.15 1.13
N GLU A 42 -10.91 -1.00 1.02
CA GLU A 42 -10.42 -2.26 1.56
C GLU A 42 -9.13 -2.74 0.86
N PHE A 43 -9.08 -2.61 -0.47
CA PHE A 43 -7.94 -3.05 -1.24
C PHE A 43 -6.74 -2.09 -1.07
N GLN A 44 -7.02 -0.79 -1.07
CA GLN A 44 -6.03 0.24 -0.78
C GLN A 44 -5.49 0.06 0.65
N LEU A 45 -6.34 0.07 1.69
CA LEU A 45 -5.90 0.03 3.09
C LEU A 45 -5.03 -1.20 3.45
N LYS A 46 -5.22 -2.34 2.78
CA LYS A 46 -4.50 -3.58 3.09
C LYS A 46 -3.18 -3.69 2.32
N GLY A 47 -3.22 -3.61 0.99
CA GLY A 47 -2.02 -3.77 0.14
C GLY A 47 -1.09 -2.58 0.21
N TYR A 48 -1.66 -1.38 0.31
CA TYR A 48 -0.90 -0.16 0.38
C TYR A 48 -0.11 -0.04 1.67
N PHE A 49 -0.73 -0.36 2.81
CA PHE A 49 -0.07 -0.31 4.11
C PHE A 49 1.23 -1.12 4.14
N VAL A 50 1.18 -2.38 3.67
CA VAL A 50 2.38 -3.23 3.60
C VAL A 50 3.40 -2.66 2.61
N TYR A 51 2.96 -2.25 1.42
CA TYR A 51 3.84 -1.67 0.40
C TYR A 51 4.64 -0.47 0.95
N LEU A 52 3.99 0.41 1.70
CA LEU A 52 4.62 1.60 2.28
C LEU A 52 5.71 1.26 3.31
N PHE A 53 5.60 0.16 4.06
CA PHE A 53 6.69 -0.26 4.96
C PHE A 53 7.99 -0.51 4.19
N TYR A 54 7.93 -1.18 3.04
CA TYR A 54 9.10 -1.42 2.19
C TYR A 54 9.65 -0.12 1.58
N ARG A 55 8.77 0.78 1.14
CA ARG A 55 9.18 2.08 0.58
C ARG A 55 9.86 2.96 1.63
N VAL A 56 9.24 3.10 2.79
CA VAL A 56 9.74 3.97 3.87
C VAL A 56 11.00 3.38 4.51
N ALA A 57 11.03 2.09 4.81
CA ALA A 57 12.18 1.46 5.45
C ALA A 57 13.36 1.27 4.47
N PHE A 58 13.09 0.73 3.29
CA PHE A 58 14.15 0.21 2.42
C PHE A 58 14.32 0.99 1.11
N ASN A 59 13.42 1.93 0.80
CA ASN A 59 13.37 2.64 -0.49
C ASN A 59 13.34 1.70 -1.70
N ARG A 60 12.74 0.52 -1.53
CA ARG A 60 12.50 -0.43 -2.62
C ARG A 60 11.06 -0.92 -2.57
N ARG A 61 10.60 -1.47 -3.68
CA ARG A 61 9.32 -2.16 -3.74
C ARG A 61 9.49 -3.58 -3.15
N PRO A 62 8.46 -4.14 -2.52
CA PRO A 62 8.49 -5.54 -2.12
C PRO A 62 8.47 -6.46 -3.34
N ASN A 63 9.10 -7.62 -3.24
CA ASN A 63 8.92 -8.69 -4.21
C ASN A 63 7.54 -9.34 -4.04
N TYR A 64 7.10 -10.11 -5.04
CA TYR A 64 5.81 -10.81 -4.97
C TYR A 64 5.73 -11.77 -3.76
N ASP A 65 6.80 -12.52 -3.53
CA ASP A 65 6.87 -13.48 -2.42
C ASP A 65 6.98 -12.82 -1.04
N GLU A 66 7.25 -11.50 -1.00
CA GLU A 66 7.25 -10.69 0.22
C GLU A 66 5.87 -10.07 0.49
N ILE A 67 5.28 -9.40 -0.52
CA ILE A 67 4.04 -8.64 -0.33
C ILE A 67 2.84 -9.55 -0.02
N ILE A 68 2.76 -10.72 -0.65
CA ILE A 68 1.59 -11.60 -0.52
C ILE A 68 1.43 -12.20 0.88
N PRO A 69 2.44 -12.81 1.51
CA PRO A 69 2.30 -13.28 2.89
C PRO A 69 2.06 -12.11 3.86
N ASP A 70 2.72 -10.97 3.67
CA ASP A 70 2.56 -9.79 4.53
C ASP A 70 1.15 -9.19 4.45
N LEU A 71 0.59 -9.10 3.24
CA LEU A 71 -0.80 -8.71 3.02
C LEU A 71 -1.74 -9.59 3.83
N ARG A 72 -1.60 -10.92 3.74
CA ARG A 72 -2.43 -11.86 4.51
C ARG A 72 -2.27 -11.65 6.00
N GLY A 73 -1.05 -11.36 6.45
CA GLY A 73 -0.70 -11.09 7.84
C GLY A 73 -1.41 -9.87 8.43
N VAL A 74 -1.75 -8.86 7.61
CA VAL A 74 -2.49 -7.66 8.04
C VAL A 74 -4.00 -7.72 7.80
N THR A 75 -4.48 -8.69 7.01
CA THR A 75 -5.92 -8.85 6.74
C THR A 75 -6.67 -9.53 7.89
N GLY A 76 -7.86 -9.05 8.24
CA GLY A 76 -8.79 -9.64 9.22
C GLY A 76 -10.25 -9.52 8.76
N GLN A 77 -11.17 -10.11 9.53
CA GLN A 77 -12.63 -10.07 9.30
C GLN A 77 -13.30 -8.86 9.96
N THR A 78 -12.72 -8.34 11.04
CA THR A 78 -13.24 -7.18 11.78
C THR A 78 -12.20 -6.06 11.85
N GLY A 79 -12.65 -4.82 12.10
CA GLY A 79 -11.76 -3.68 12.28
C GLY A 79 -10.73 -3.89 13.39
N ASP A 80 -11.16 -4.42 14.54
CA ASP A 80 -10.29 -4.72 15.67
C ASP A 80 -9.25 -5.80 15.36
N GLU A 81 -9.63 -6.82 14.60
CA GLU A 81 -8.68 -7.84 14.14
C GLU A 81 -7.62 -7.24 13.21
N VAL A 82 -8.03 -6.41 12.26
CA VAL A 82 -7.13 -5.69 11.36
C VAL A 82 -6.18 -4.78 12.14
N ALA A 83 -6.68 -3.99 13.10
CA ALA A 83 -5.87 -3.10 13.94
C ALA A 83 -4.79 -3.89 14.72
N ARG A 84 -5.18 -5.00 15.37
CA ARG A 84 -4.24 -5.89 16.09
C ARG A 84 -3.19 -6.48 15.15
N LYS A 85 -3.59 -6.93 13.97
CA LYS A 85 -2.69 -7.51 12.96
C LYS A 85 -1.72 -6.49 12.38
N ARG A 86 -2.16 -5.26 12.07
CA ARG A 86 -1.30 -4.15 11.65
C ARG A 86 -0.29 -3.75 12.73
N ALA A 87 -0.72 -3.71 14.00
CA ALA A 87 0.18 -3.44 15.11
C ALA A 87 1.23 -4.55 15.29
N ALA A 88 0.84 -5.82 15.15
CA ALA A 88 1.78 -6.93 15.17
C ALA A 88 2.75 -6.88 13.99
N PHE A 89 2.26 -6.62 12.79
CA PHE A 89 3.08 -6.48 11.58
C PHE A 89 4.16 -5.40 11.76
N ALA A 90 3.80 -4.20 12.22
CA ALA A 90 4.76 -3.11 12.42
C ALA A 90 5.92 -3.51 13.37
N ARG A 91 5.60 -4.22 14.47
CA ARG A 91 6.62 -4.72 15.41
C ARG A 91 7.48 -5.82 14.79
N GLN A 92 6.87 -6.79 14.11
CA GLN A 92 7.60 -7.91 13.50
C GLN A 92 8.48 -7.44 12.33
N PHE A 93 8.03 -6.44 11.58
CA PHE A 93 8.79 -5.85 10.48
C PHE A 93 10.14 -5.29 10.96
N THR A 94 10.16 -4.60 12.11
CA THR A 94 11.41 -4.06 12.69
C THR A 94 12.35 -5.12 13.23
N LEU A 95 11.90 -6.36 13.38
CA LEU A 95 12.74 -7.49 13.82
C LEU A 95 13.36 -8.26 12.64
N ARG A 96 13.00 -7.92 11.40
CA ARG A 96 13.51 -8.60 10.21
C ARG A 96 15.01 -8.37 10.03
N PRO A 97 15.76 -9.35 9.49
CA PRO A 97 17.19 -9.20 9.22
C PRO A 97 17.51 -7.95 8.40
N GLU A 98 16.79 -7.70 7.31
CA GLU A 98 17.01 -6.51 6.48
C GLU A 98 16.79 -5.20 7.24
N PHE A 99 15.80 -5.15 8.13
CA PHE A 99 15.57 -3.98 8.98
C PHE A 99 16.72 -3.77 9.95
N ARG A 100 17.18 -4.82 10.62
CA ARG A 100 18.33 -4.73 11.55
C ARG A 100 19.64 -4.40 10.84
N THR A 101 19.86 -4.91 9.64
CA THR A 101 21.03 -4.55 8.83
C THR A 101 20.96 -3.09 8.36
N THR A 102 19.78 -2.60 7.99
CA THR A 102 19.59 -1.21 7.54
C THR A 102 19.66 -0.21 8.71
N TYR A 103 19.11 -0.62 9.86
CA TYR A 103 18.94 0.20 11.05
C TYR A 103 19.54 -0.51 12.25
N ASP A 104 20.87 -0.69 12.20
CA ASP A 104 21.64 -1.34 13.26
C ASP A 104 21.22 -0.83 14.65
N ASP A 105 21.34 -1.68 15.66
CA ASP A 105 21.02 -1.35 17.05
C ASP A 105 21.95 -0.23 17.56
N SER A 106 23.11 -0.03 16.92
CA SER A 106 24.02 1.10 17.17
C SER A 106 23.56 2.45 16.56
N LEU A 107 22.57 2.42 15.65
CA LEU A 107 22.07 3.64 15.01
C LEU A 107 21.39 4.54 16.04
N LEU A 108 21.76 5.81 16.08
CA LEU A 108 21.11 6.77 16.98
C LEU A 108 19.67 7.04 16.54
N ASP A 109 18.77 7.29 17.51
CA ASP A 109 17.37 7.61 17.25
C ASP A 109 17.19 8.82 16.32
N ALA A 110 18.05 9.83 16.48
CA ALA A 110 18.10 10.98 15.58
C ALA A 110 18.41 10.58 14.12
N ALA A 111 19.36 9.68 13.92
CA ALA A 111 19.74 9.20 12.59
C ALA A 111 18.64 8.31 11.99
N PHE A 112 18.00 7.46 12.79
CA PHE A 112 16.86 6.65 12.37
C PHE A 112 15.71 7.53 11.84
N VAL A 113 15.25 8.50 12.63
CA VAL A 113 14.17 9.42 12.24
C VAL A 113 14.58 10.25 11.01
N THR A 114 15.81 10.75 10.97
CA THR A 114 16.32 11.54 9.83
C THR A 114 16.32 10.73 8.53
N LEU A 115 16.73 9.47 8.57
CA LEU A 115 16.71 8.60 7.39
C LEU A 115 15.28 8.40 6.86
N LEU A 116 14.32 8.14 7.74
CA LEU A 116 12.93 7.92 7.33
C LEU A 116 12.31 9.17 6.69
N LEU A 117 12.40 10.33 7.35
CA LEU A 117 11.81 11.57 6.83
C LEU A 117 12.59 12.13 5.62
N GLY A 118 13.90 11.90 5.58
CA GLY A 118 14.76 12.37 4.49
C GLY A 118 14.36 11.80 3.12
N ARG A 119 13.83 10.57 3.07
CA ARG A 119 13.31 9.95 1.82
C ARG A 119 12.17 10.75 1.19
N TYR A 120 11.43 11.49 2.00
CA TYR A 120 10.25 12.25 1.58
C TYR A 120 10.47 13.77 1.69
N ASN A 121 11.70 14.22 1.95
CA ASN A 121 12.03 15.61 2.22
C ASN A 121 11.09 16.27 3.26
N ALA A 122 10.67 15.48 4.26
CA ALA A 122 9.68 15.91 5.25
C ALA A 122 10.37 16.52 6.48
N ALA A 123 9.92 17.71 6.90
CA ALA A 123 10.35 18.34 8.16
C ALA A 123 9.44 17.95 9.35
N ALA A 124 8.20 17.62 9.05
CA ALA A 124 7.20 17.10 9.96
C ALA A 124 6.32 16.08 9.22
N ILE A 125 5.62 15.24 9.96
CA ILE A 125 4.62 14.33 9.40
C ILE A 125 3.25 14.59 9.99
N THR A 126 2.21 14.46 9.17
CA THR A 126 0.81 14.48 9.59
C THR A 126 0.25 13.06 9.52
N THR A 127 0.04 12.44 10.68
CA THR A 127 -0.24 11.00 10.83
C THR A 127 -1.39 10.79 11.83
N PRO A 128 -2.12 9.66 11.80
CA PRO A 128 -2.89 9.22 12.95
C PRO A 128 -2.05 9.23 14.23
N ASP A 129 -2.66 9.60 15.35
CA ASP A 129 -1.98 9.64 16.65
C ASP A 129 -1.26 8.29 16.93
N PRO A 130 0.07 8.28 17.14
CA PRO A 130 0.81 7.05 17.40
C PRO A 130 0.34 6.25 18.64
N SER A 131 -0.39 6.89 19.57
CA SER A 131 -1.05 6.22 20.69
C SER A 131 -2.32 5.46 20.30
N ASN A 132 -2.96 5.88 19.21
CA ASN A 132 -4.11 5.23 18.59
C ASN A 132 -4.02 5.25 17.04
N PRO A 133 -3.09 4.48 16.44
CA PRO A 133 -2.71 4.61 15.03
C PRO A 133 -3.75 4.08 14.03
N ASP A 134 -4.83 3.48 14.52
CA ASP A 134 -6.01 3.05 13.76
C ASP A 134 -7.24 3.94 14.04
N GLY A 135 -7.08 5.01 14.83
CA GLY A 135 -8.11 6.00 15.11
C GLY A 135 -8.23 7.10 14.06
N THR A 136 -9.17 8.03 14.27
CA THR A 136 -9.48 9.13 13.34
C THR A 136 -8.76 10.43 13.66
N GLN A 137 -8.11 10.53 14.83
CA GLN A 137 -7.40 11.72 15.27
C GLN A 137 -6.03 11.79 14.60
N PHE A 138 -5.75 12.93 13.96
CA PHE A 138 -4.45 13.20 13.33
C PHE A 138 -3.66 14.20 14.17
N VAL A 139 -2.35 13.99 14.19
CA VAL A 139 -1.38 14.88 14.82
C VAL A 139 -0.30 15.24 13.82
N THR A 140 0.27 16.43 13.97
CA THR A 140 1.49 16.83 13.25
C THR A 140 2.66 16.71 14.20
N LEU A 141 3.63 15.87 13.85
CA LEU A 141 4.85 15.63 14.64
C LEU A 141 6.05 16.14 13.86
N THR A 142 6.82 17.04 14.45
CA THR A 142 8.08 17.48 13.84
C THR A 142 9.13 16.37 13.92
N ARG A 143 10.19 16.48 13.12
CA ARG A 143 11.36 15.61 13.24
C ARG A 143 11.88 15.59 14.67
N GLU A 144 12.03 16.76 15.30
CA GLU A 144 12.57 16.91 16.65
C GLU A 144 11.66 16.25 17.70
N GLU A 145 10.34 16.34 17.51
CA GLU A 145 9.37 15.69 18.40
C GLU A 145 9.41 14.16 18.27
N LEU A 146 9.51 13.62 17.05
CA LEU A 146 9.68 12.18 16.84
C LEU A 146 10.97 11.66 17.49
N ILE A 147 12.07 12.40 17.34
CA ILE A 147 13.35 12.07 17.96
C ILE A 147 13.20 12.09 19.48
N SER A 148 12.65 13.17 20.05
CA SER A 148 12.47 13.31 21.49
C SER A 148 11.62 12.18 22.07
N ARG A 149 10.48 11.86 21.44
CA ARG A 149 9.58 10.80 21.89
C ARG A 149 10.21 9.41 21.79
N LEU A 150 11.02 9.17 20.76
CA LEU A 150 11.76 7.91 20.58
C LEU A 150 12.87 7.77 21.64
N SER A 151 13.71 8.80 21.81
CA SER A 151 14.79 8.81 22.81
C SER A 151 14.27 8.71 24.25
N ALA A 152 13.09 9.26 24.53
CA ALA A 152 12.41 9.15 25.83
C ALA A 152 11.70 7.80 26.04
N GLY A 153 11.69 6.91 25.03
CA GLY A 153 10.99 5.61 25.08
C GLY A 153 9.46 5.70 25.08
N THR A 154 8.90 6.88 24.81
CA THR A 154 7.44 7.06 24.69
C THR A 154 6.89 6.55 23.37
N LEU A 155 7.74 6.47 22.34
CA LEU A 155 7.49 5.74 21.11
C LEU A 155 8.62 4.73 20.88
N THR A 156 8.26 3.58 20.31
CA THR A 156 9.22 2.59 19.79
C THR A 156 9.59 2.91 18.34
N ARG A 157 10.70 2.35 17.83
CA ARG A 157 11.04 2.42 16.39
C ARG A 157 9.90 1.91 15.49
N ALA A 158 9.18 0.88 15.93
CA ALA A 158 8.03 0.35 15.21
C ALA A 158 6.86 1.36 15.15
N GLN A 159 6.60 2.10 16.23
CA GLN A 159 5.58 3.16 16.25
C GLN A 159 6.00 4.35 15.40
N VAL A 160 7.27 4.78 15.47
CA VAL A 160 7.81 5.85 14.61
C VAL A 160 7.73 5.47 13.14
N LEU A 161 8.16 4.25 12.78
CA LEU A 161 8.05 3.76 11.40
C LEU A 161 6.60 3.73 10.93
N ARG A 162 5.68 3.20 11.75
CA ARG A 162 4.26 3.14 11.43
C ARG A 162 3.66 4.55 11.26
N ALA A 163 4.06 5.51 12.09
CA ALA A 163 3.63 6.90 11.99
C ALA A 163 4.10 7.55 10.67
N VAL A 164 5.35 7.34 10.27
CA VAL A 164 5.86 7.83 8.97
C VAL A 164 5.12 7.13 7.82
N VAL A 165 4.97 5.81 7.88
CA VAL A 165 4.24 5.02 6.87
C VAL A 165 2.80 5.52 6.66
N GLN A 166 2.11 5.90 7.72
CA GLN A 166 0.72 6.35 7.65
C GLN A 166 0.58 7.87 7.46
N SER A 167 1.68 8.57 7.19
CA SER A 167 1.64 10.02 7.06
C SER A 167 1.15 10.49 5.70
N ARG A 168 0.54 11.67 5.68
CA ARG A 168 0.08 12.33 4.44
C ARG A 168 1.21 12.60 3.46
N GLU A 169 2.41 12.86 3.97
CA GLU A 169 3.61 13.16 3.20
C GLU A 169 4.08 11.92 2.42
N VAL A 170 4.05 10.75 3.05
CA VAL A 170 4.34 9.48 2.37
C VAL A 170 3.21 9.15 1.38
N ASP A 171 1.96 9.33 1.80
CA ASP A 171 0.79 9.04 0.96
C ASP A 171 0.84 9.81 -0.37
N THR A 172 1.07 11.13 -0.29
CA THR A 172 1.16 12.04 -1.43
C THR A 172 2.19 11.59 -2.47
N VAL A 173 3.31 11.02 -2.03
CA VAL A 173 4.40 10.59 -2.90
C VAL A 173 4.18 9.18 -3.45
N GLU A 174 3.70 8.25 -2.62
CA GLU A 174 3.75 6.82 -2.92
C GLU A 174 2.44 6.27 -3.50
N PHE A 175 1.31 6.98 -3.37
CA PHE A 175 -0.01 6.47 -3.76
C PHE A 175 -0.07 5.92 -5.19
N ARG A 176 0.35 6.71 -6.17
CA ARG A 176 0.31 6.30 -7.59
C ARG A 176 1.25 5.13 -7.85
N GLY A 177 2.45 5.17 -7.28
CA GLY A 177 3.43 4.08 -7.40
C GLY A 177 2.91 2.77 -6.82
N ALA A 178 2.32 2.82 -5.63
CA ALA A 178 1.67 1.66 -5.03
C ALA A 178 0.51 1.14 -5.88
N PHE A 179 -0.31 2.04 -6.44
CA PHE A 179 -1.42 1.67 -7.31
C PHE A 179 -0.93 0.88 -8.55
N VAL A 180 0.14 1.35 -9.20
CA VAL A 180 0.80 0.64 -10.32
C VAL A 180 1.30 -0.72 -9.87
N ALA A 181 2.11 -0.77 -8.81
CA ALA A 181 2.73 -2.01 -8.33
C ALA A 181 1.67 -3.07 -7.97
N THR A 182 0.54 -2.62 -7.42
CA THR A 182 -0.52 -3.54 -7.02
C THR A 182 -1.22 -4.20 -8.20
N GLN A 183 -1.26 -3.58 -9.38
CA GLN A 183 -1.75 -4.25 -10.60
C GLN A 183 -0.88 -5.46 -10.96
N TYR A 184 0.45 -5.32 -10.87
CA TYR A 184 1.38 -6.42 -11.12
C TYR A 184 1.22 -7.55 -10.10
N TYR A 185 1.11 -7.24 -8.81
CA TYR A 185 0.91 -8.26 -7.79
C TYR A 185 -0.45 -8.95 -7.92
N GLY A 186 -1.52 -8.18 -8.14
CA GLY A 186 -2.88 -8.69 -8.21
C GLY A 186 -3.15 -9.52 -9.46
N TYR A 187 -2.80 -8.98 -10.64
CA TYR A 187 -3.09 -9.64 -11.91
C TYR A 187 -2.01 -10.63 -12.31
N LEU A 188 -0.77 -10.19 -12.31
CA LEU A 188 0.32 -10.89 -12.98
C LEU A 188 1.08 -11.81 -12.01
N ARG A 189 0.85 -11.64 -10.71
CA ARG A 189 1.50 -12.37 -9.60
C ARG A 189 3.03 -12.32 -9.68
N ARG A 190 3.58 -11.14 -9.94
CA ARG A 190 5.02 -10.89 -9.97
C ARG A 190 5.33 -9.48 -9.54
N ALA A 191 6.60 -9.22 -9.25
CA ALA A 191 7.09 -7.86 -9.08
C ALA A 191 7.03 -7.08 -10.41
N PRO A 192 6.72 -5.77 -10.35
CA PRO A 192 6.84 -4.92 -11.52
C PRO A 192 8.30 -4.87 -11.98
N GLU A 193 8.51 -4.95 -13.29
CA GLU A 193 9.80 -4.58 -13.87
C GLU A 193 9.90 -3.05 -13.99
N GLU A 194 11.12 -2.51 -13.98
CA GLU A 194 11.35 -1.07 -13.80
C GLU A 194 10.77 -0.23 -14.95
N ALA A 195 10.92 -0.64 -16.20
CA ALA A 195 10.50 0.16 -17.35
C ALA A 195 8.98 0.30 -17.40
N GLY A 196 8.25 -0.80 -17.24
CA GLY A 196 6.80 -0.83 -17.22
C GLY A 196 6.21 -0.18 -15.97
N TYR A 197 6.88 -0.29 -14.82
CA TYR A 197 6.52 0.48 -13.63
C TYR A 197 6.60 1.98 -13.90
N GLN A 198 7.75 2.46 -14.40
CA GLN A 198 7.97 3.87 -14.66
C GLN A 198 7.06 4.39 -15.77
N GLY A 199 6.82 3.61 -16.82
CA GLY A 199 5.88 3.96 -17.89
C GLY A 199 4.49 4.26 -17.35
N TRP A 200 3.93 3.37 -16.52
CA TRP A 200 2.62 3.58 -15.91
C TRP A 200 2.61 4.68 -14.85
N LEU A 201 3.67 4.78 -14.05
CA LEU A 201 3.79 5.84 -13.05
C LEU A 201 3.83 7.22 -13.72
N ASN A 202 4.62 7.38 -14.78
CA ASN A 202 4.68 8.62 -15.57
C ASN A 202 3.32 8.93 -16.21
N TYR A 203 2.65 7.91 -16.75
CA TYR A 203 1.30 8.07 -17.29
C TYR A 203 0.32 8.59 -16.24
N LEU A 204 0.27 8.00 -15.04
CA LEU A 204 -0.62 8.45 -13.96
C LEU A 204 -0.20 9.80 -13.37
N ASN A 205 1.08 10.16 -13.40
CA ASN A 205 1.51 11.50 -13.01
C ASN A 205 1.03 12.56 -13.99
N ALA A 206 1.02 12.26 -15.29
CA ALA A 206 0.47 13.14 -16.33
C ALA A 206 -1.06 13.13 -16.37
N ASN A 207 -1.69 12.01 -15.98
CA ASN A 207 -3.14 11.78 -16.04
C ASN A 207 -3.65 11.30 -14.67
N PRO A 208 -3.67 12.17 -13.63
CA PRO A 208 -3.85 11.77 -12.23
C PRO A 208 -5.18 11.10 -11.91
N ASN A 209 -6.18 11.21 -12.79
CA ASN A 209 -7.50 10.62 -12.61
C ASN A 209 -7.80 9.47 -13.60
N ASP A 210 -6.90 9.20 -14.56
CA ASP A 210 -7.13 8.16 -15.57
C ASP A 210 -6.49 6.82 -15.18
N PHE A 211 -7.02 6.22 -14.11
CA PHE A 211 -6.66 4.86 -13.71
C PHE A 211 -7.20 3.81 -14.69
N ARG A 212 -8.27 4.14 -15.41
CA ARG A 212 -8.96 3.23 -16.31
C ARG A 212 -8.05 2.82 -17.47
N THR A 213 -7.34 3.77 -18.07
CA THR A 213 -6.41 3.47 -19.17
C THR A 213 -5.32 2.50 -18.76
N MET A 214 -4.74 2.69 -17.56
CA MET A 214 -3.75 1.73 -17.04
C MET A 214 -4.36 0.35 -16.84
N VAL A 215 -5.49 0.27 -16.12
CA VAL A 215 -6.17 -1.00 -15.83
C VAL A 215 -6.54 -1.74 -17.11
N ASN A 216 -7.02 -1.02 -18.12
CA ASN A 216 -7.30 -1.55 -19.45
C ASN A 216 -6.05 -2.19 -20.09
N GLY A 217 -4.88 -1.54 -19.96
CA GLY A 217 -3.60 -2.07 -20.43
C GLY A 217 -3.24 -3.41 -19.80
N PHE A 218 -3.42 -3.55 -18.48
CA PHE A 218 -3.19 -4.83 -17.79
C PHE A 218 -4.18 -5.90 -18.22
N MET A 219 -5.49 -5.61 -18.18
CA MET A 219 -6.56 -6.59 -18.47
C MET A 219 -6.61 -7.05 -19.94
N ASN A 220 -5.93 -6.33 -20.83
CA ASN A 220 -5.79 -6.69 -22.24
C ASN A 220 -4.39 -7.14 -22.64
N SER A 221 -3.45 -7.16 -21.69
CA SER A 221 -2.11 -7.70 -21.91
C SER A 221 -2.16 -9.19 -22.24
N GLU A 222 -1.15 -9.66 -22.98
CA GLU A 222 -0.97 -11.09 -23.25
C GLU A 222 -0.84 -11.89 -21.96
N GLU A 223 -0.07 -11.39 -21.00
CA GLU A 223 0.17 -12.05 -19.71
C GLU A 223 -1.13 -12.25 -18.92
N TYR A 224 -2.02 -11.26 -18.91
CA TYR A 224 -3.35 -11.43 -18.30
C TYR A 224 -4.15 -12.51 -19.01
N ARG A 225 -4.17 -12.51 -20.35
CA ARG A 225 -4.93 -13.47 -21.15
C ARG A 225 -4.41 -14.90 -21.00
N LEU A 226 -3.09 -15.08 -20.83
CA LEU A 226 -2.50 -16.39 -20.53
C LEU A 226 -2.95 -16.93 -19.17
N ARG A 227 -3.29 -16.06 -18.22
CA ARG A 227 -3.72 -16.45 -16.87
C ARG A 227 -5.23 -16.63 -16.73
N PHE A 228 -6.00 -15.76 -17.35
CA PHE A 228 -7.44 -15.64 -17.12
C PHE A 228 -8.28 -15.89 -18.38
N GLY A 229 -7.66 -16.09 -19.54
CA GLY A 229 -8.35 -16.26 -20.83
C GLY A 229 -8.61 -14.95 -21.55
N ARG A 230 -9.20 -15.05 -22.75
CA ARG A 230 -9.70 -13.88 -23.48
C ARG A 230 -11.10 -13.52 -22.94
N PRO A 231 -11.40 -12.22 -22.78
CA PRO A 231 -12.77 -11.77 -22.51
C PRO A 231 -13.72 -12.17 -23.65
#